data_AF-A0A1Z4EK25-F1
#
_entry.id   AF-A0A1Z4EK25-F1
#
_cell.length_a   1.000
_cell.length_b   1.000
_cell.length_c   1.000
_cell.angle_alpha   90.00
_cell.angle_beta   90.00
_cell.angle_gamma   90.00
#
_symmetry.space_group_name_H-M   'P 1'
#
loop_
_entity.id
_entity.type
_entity.pdbx_description
1 polymer ?
#
loop_
_entity_poly.entity_id
_entity_poly.type
_entity_poly.pdbx_seq_one_letter_code
_entity_poly.pdbx_strand_id
1 'polypeptide(L)'
;MAAGVPIVPIVIRNAETIASRDKSLEITPGTVDVAVLLPIPVDGWTLENPPDHIAEVRRLYLDTLADRPKDVPAAWRVSRPSRSGTRRSPA
;
A
#
# COMPACT_ATOMS: atom_id res chain seq x y z
N MET A 1 1.08 22.65 -7.23
CA MET A 1 1.33 21.97 -5.94
C MET A 1 2.37 22.76 -5.15
N ALA A 2 2.09 23.12 -3.89
CA ALA A 2 2.88 24.12 -3.17
C ALA A 2 4.34 23.71 -2.87
N ALA A 3 4.59 22.41 -2.68
CA ALA A 3 5.91 21.91 -2.29
C ALA A 3 6.75 21.38 -3.47
N GLY A 4 6.17 21.21 -4.67
CA GLY A 4 6.86 20.63 -5.84
C GLY A 4 7.34 19.18 -5.65
N VAL A 5 6.89 18.49 -4.60
CA VAL A 5 7.33 17.12 -4.28
C VAL A 5 6.50 16.13 -5.09
N PRO A 6 7.13 15.16 -5.78
CA PRO A 6 6.40 14.13 -6.51
C PRO A 6 5.56 13.26 -5.57
N ILE A 7 4.40 12.83 -6.07
CA ILE A 7 3.50 11.95 -5.32
C ILE A 7 3.85 10.52 -5.69
N VAL A 8 4.08 9.66 -4.69
CA VAL A 8 4.30 8.22 -4.89
C VAL A 8 3.04 7.48 -4.46
N PRO A 9 2.24 6.92 -5.39
CA PRO A 9 1.04 6.18 -5.02
C PRO A 9 1.39 4.83 -4.39
N ILE A 10 0.71 4.49 -3.30
CA ILE A 10 0.83 3.19 -2.61
C ILE A 10 -0.55 2.54 -2.55
N VAL A 11 -0.64 1.30 -3.04
CA VAL A 11 -1.88 0.51 -3.03
C VAL A 11 -1.71 -0.62 -2.02
N ILE A 12 -2.54 -0.59 -0.98
CA ILE A 12 -2.59 -1.60 0.08
C ILE A 12 -3.84 -2.45 -0.11
N ARG A 13 -3.67 -3.77 -0.15
CA ARG A 13 -4.76 -4.74 -0.35
C ARG A 13 -4.81 -5.73 0.80
N ASN A 14 -6.01 -6.25 1.05
CA ASN A 14 -6.32 -7.26 2.06
C ASN A 14 -6.06 -6.80 3.51
N ALA A 15 -5.77 -5.52 3.74
CA ALA A 15 -5.52 -4.99 5.09
C ALA A 15 -6.80 -5.02 5.94
N GLU A 16 -7.96 -4.84 5.31
CA GLU A 16 -9.27 -4.92 5.95
C GLU A 16 -9.58 -6.31 6.50
N THR A 17 -9.05 -7.38 5.89
CA THR A 17 -9.22 -8.75 6.41
C THR A 17 -8.38 -9.02 7.66
N ILE A 18 -7.27 -8.29 7.83
CA ILE A 18 -6.33 -8.44 8.94
C ILE A 18 -6.75 -7.59 10.13
N ALA A 19 -7.10 -6.34 9.87
CA ALA A 19 -7.47 -5.35 10.87
C ALA A 19 -8.55 -4.42 10.28
N SER A 20 -9.78 -4.92 10.23
CA SER A 20 -10.93 -4.10 9.80
C SER A 20 -11.15 -2.95 10.78
N ARG A 21 -11.57 -1.79 10.26
CA ARG A 21 -11.92 -0.61 11.07
C ARG A 21 -12.86 -0.93 12.23
N ASP A 22 -13.81 -1.84 12.02
CA ASP A 22 -14.86 -2.19 12.99
C ASP A 22 -14.41 -3.23 14.03
N LYS A 23 -13.24 -3.86 13.84
CA LYS A 23 -12.63 -4.82 14.78
C LYS A 23 -11.41 -4.19 15.45
N SER A 24 -11.66 -3.21 16.31
CA SER A 24 -10.62 -2.38 16.93
C SER A 24 -9.62 -3.13 17.82
N LEU A 25 -9.90 -4.37 18.22
CA LEU A 25 -9.08 -5.15 19.17
C LEU A 25 -8.62 -6.53 18.66
N GLU A 26 -9.04 -6.94 17.46
CA GLU A 26 -8.70 -8.26 16.90
C GLU A 26 -7.85 -8.12 15.65
N ILE A 27 -6.64 -8.68 15.68
CA ILE A 27 -5.75 -8.76 14.51
C ILE A 27 -5.65 -10.22 14.09
N THR A 28 -6.05 -10.51 12.85
CA THR A 28 -5.96 -11.86 12.28
C THR A 28 -4.66 -12.03 11.51
N PRO A 29 -3.89 -13.13 11.69
CA PRO A 29 -2.72 -13.40 10.87
C PRO A 29 -3.09 -13.50 9.38
N GLY A 30 -2.39 -12.74 8.53
CA GLY A 30 -2.59 -12.74 7.09
C GLY A 30 -1.43 -12.10 6.35
N THR A 31 -1.54 -12.03 5.03
CA THR A 31 -0.56 -11.35 4.17
C THR A 31 -1.18 -10.06 3.65
N VAL A 32 -0.59 -8.92 4.01
CA VAL A 32 -0.89 -7.64 3.35
C VAL A 32 -0.13 -7.60 2.04
N ASP A 33 -0.82 -7.18 0.99
CA ASP A 33 -0.21 -6.97 -0.31
C ASP A 33 -0.06 -5.47 -0.57
N VAL A 34 1.17 -5.05 -0.89
CA VAL A 34 1.54 -3.66 -1.05
C VAL A 34 2.18 -3.48 -2.43
N ALA A 35 1.62 -2.58 -3.23
CA ALA A 35 2.21 -2.11 -4.48
C ALA A 35 2.63 -0.65 -4.33
N VAL A 36 3.88 -0.36 -4.69
CA VAL A 36 4.42 1.00 -4.76
C VAL A 36 4.55 1.36 -6.23
N LEU A 37 3.86 2.40 -6.66
CA LEU A 37 3.84 2.84 -8.06
C LEU A 37 4.98 3.82 -8.32
N LEU A 38 5.22 4.10 -9.59
CA LEU A 38 6.21 5.09 -9.99
C LEU A 38 5.83 6.49 -9.47
N PRO A 39 6.83 7.32 -9.12
CA PRO A 39 6.58 8.70 -8.75
C PRO A 39 5.86 9.47 -9.85
N ILE A 40 4.81 10.19 -9.48
CA ILE A 40 4.06 11.09 -10.36
C ILE A 40 4.65 12.49 -10.18
N PRO A 41 5.26 13.07 -11.22
CA PRO A 41 5.71 14.46 -11.18
C PRO A 41 4.49 15.37 -11.03
N VAL A 42 4.62 16.40 -10.20
CA VAL A 42 3.55 17.38 -9.94
C VAL A 42 3.84 18.73 -10.62
N ASP A 43 4.80 18.74 -11.54
CA ASP A 43 5.10 19.89 -12.39
C ASP A 43 3.84 20.25 -13.21
N GLY A 44 3.44 21.53 -13.17
CA GLY A 44 2.25 22.01 -13.88
C GLY A 44 0.90 21.78 -13.19
N TRP A 45 0.86 21.13 -12.02
CA TRP A 45 -0.38 21.04 -11.23
C TRP A 45 -0.69 22.40 -10.59
N THR A 46 -1.84 22.99 -10.90
CA THR A 46 -2.33 24.24 -10.32
C THR A 46 -3.42 23.96 -9.29
N LEU A 47 -3.88 25.00 -8.58
CA LEU A 47 -5.02 24.87 -7.66
C LEU A 47 -6.36 24.78 -8.41
N GLU A 48 -6.37 25.08 -9.71
CA GLU A 48 -7.57 25.16 -10.56
C GLU A 48 -7.85 23.86 -11.32
N ASN A 49 -6.83 23.02 -11.53
CA ASN A 49 -6.94 21.72 -12.21
C ASN A 49 -6.80 20.45 -11.35
N PRO A 50 -7.02 20.44 -10.01
CA PRO A 50 -6.85 19.22 -9.23
C PRO A 50 -7.80 18.06 -9.61
N PRO A 51 -9.06 18.25 -10.07
CA PRO A 51 -9.96 17.12 -10.34
C PRO A 51 -9.44 16.14 -11.40
N ASP A 52 -8.85 16.64 -12.49
CA ASP A 52 -8.38 15.81 -13.60
C ASP A 52 -7.20 14.93 -13.16
N HIS A 53 -6.26 15.53 -12.44
CA HIS A 53 -5.11 14.83 -11.89
C HIS A 53 -5.51 13.81 -10.81
N ILE A 54 -6.50 14.12 -9.97
CA ILE A 54 -7.06 13.18 -9.00
C ILE A 54 -7.70 11.99 -9.72
N ALA A 55 -8.42 12.22 -10.82
CA ALA A 55 -9.05 11.16 -11.61
C ALA A 55 -7.99 10.23 -12.21
N GLU A 56 -6.86 10.78 -12.69
CA GLU A 56 -5.73 9.99 -13.18
C GLU A 56 -5.10 9.12 -12.08
N VAL A 57 -4.82 9.69 -10.91
CA VAL A 57 -4.30 8.92 -9.76
C VAL A 57 -5.29 7.83 -9.34
N ARG A 58 -6.59 8.12 -9.35
CA ARG A 58 -7.63 7.14 -9.05
C ARG A 58 -7.65 6.01 -10.06
N ARG A 59 -7.46 6.30 -11.35
CA ARG A 59 -7.37 5.26 -12.38
C ARG A 59 -6.19 4.33 -12.11
N LEU A 60 -5.02 4.86 -11.79
CA LEU A 60 -3.85 4.04 -11.42
C LEU A 60 -4.11 3.12 -10.23
N TYR A 61 -4.85 3.60 -9.23
CA TYR A 61 -5.29 2.78 -8.10
C TYR A 61 -6.21 1.64 -8.55
N LEU A 62 -7.24 1.94 -9.35
CA LEU A 62 -8.19 0.94 -9.84
C LEU A 62 -7.52 -0.09 -10.75
N ASP A 63 -6.63 0.35 -11.64
CA ASP A 63 -5.87 -0.51 -12.53
C ASP A 63 -4.96 -1.46 -11.74
N THR A 64 -4.31 -0.97 -10.68
CA THR A 64 -3.47 -1.80 -9.78
C THR A 64 -4.29 -2.77 -8.94
N LEU A 65 -5.55 -2.44 -8.63
CA LEU A 65 -6.48 -3.37 -7.99
C LEU A 65 -6.92 -4.47 -8.95
N ALA A 66 -7.19 -4.12 -10.21
CA ALA A 66 -7.65 -5.03 -11.25
C ALA A 66 -6.54 -5.98 -11.73
N ASP A 67 -5.35 -5.44 -11.99
CA ASP A 67 -4.18 -6.22 -12.40
C ASP A 67 -3.04 -6.06 -11.40
N ARG A 68 -2.55 -7.20 -10.92
CA ARG A 68 -1.50 -7.26 -9.91
C ARG A 68 -0.13 -7.19 -10.60
N PRO A 69 0.77 -6.29 -10.16
CA PRO A 69 2.20 -6.46 -10.42
C PRO A 69 2.65 -7.78 -9.80
N LYS A 70 2.94 -8.78 -10.66
CA LYS A 70 3.32 -10.14 -10.22
C LYS A 70 4.77 -10.21 -9.76
N ASP A 71 5.58 -9.26 -10.22
CA ASP A 71 7.02 -9.30 -10.01
C ASP A 71 7.47 -8.22 -9.04
N VAL A 72 8.10 -8.74 -8.00
CA VAL A 72 8.68 -8.01 -6.91
C VAL A 72 10.18 -8.25 -7.00
N PRO A 73 10.98 -7.28 -7.51
CA PRO A 73 12.43 -7.40 -7.55
C PRO A 73 12.98 -8.05 -6.29
N ALA A 74 13.79 -9.09 -6.46
CA ALA A 74 14.30 -9.88 -5.33
C ALA A 74 14.98 -9.01 -4.25
N ALA A 75 15.57 -7.88 -4.69
CA ALA A 75 16.23 -6.89 -3.84
C ALA A 75 15.37 -6.29 -2.73
N TRP A 76 14.03 -6.33 -2.84
CA TRP A 76 13.15 -5.79 -1.81
C TRP A 76 12.37 -6.86 -1.04
N ARG A 77 12.55 -8.14 -1.35
CA ARG A 77 11.90 -9.22 -0.61
C ARG A 77 12.43 -9.25 0.82
N VAL A 78 11.65 -8.69 1.75
CA VAL A 78 11.94 -8.78 3.18
C VAL A 78 11.71 -10.23 3.62
N SER A 79 12.78 -10.91 4.02
CA SER A 79 12.71 -12.24 4.61
C SER A 79 11.82 -12.22 5.85
N ARG A 80 10.82 -13.10 5.94
CA ARG A 80 10.06 -13.30 7.17
C ARG A 80 11.05 -13.68 8.29
N PRO A 81 11.12 -12.95 9.41
CA PRO A 81 11.83 -13.47 10.57
C PRO A 81 11.14 -14.76 11.02
N SER A 82 11.90 -15.84 11.16
CA SER A 82 11.36 -17.11 11.65
C SER A 82 10.85 -16.91 13.07
N ARG A 83 9.55 -17.12 13.31
CA ARG A 83 9.00 -17.14 14.68
C ARG A 83 9.52 -18.39 15.40
N SER A 84 10.66 -18.30 16.07
CA SER A 84 11.03 -19.24 17.13
C SER A 84 10.27 -18.84 18.40
N GLY A 85 9.00 -19.22 18.49
CA GLY A 85 8.20 -19.02 19.68
C GLY A 85 8.50 -20.10 20.72
N THR A 86 9.31 -19.78 21.73
CA THR A 86 9.35 -20.54 22.99
C THR A 86 8.03 -20.33 23.71
N ARG A 87 7.14 -21.32 23.59
CA ARG A 87 5.88 -21.40 24.35
C ARG A 87 6.25 -21.69 25.82
N ARG A 88 6.33 -20.66 26.68
CA ARG A 88 6.36 -20.88 28.14
C ARG A 88 4.95 -21.20 28.59
N SER A 89 4.75 -22.45 29.03
CA SER A 89 3.55 -22.88 29.75
C SER A 89 3.48 -22.16 31.10
N PRO A 90 2.31 -21.69 31.56
CA PRO A 90 2.14 -21.26 32.94
C PRO A 90 2.03 -22.49 33.85
N ALA A 91 2.57 -22.35 35.06
CA ALA A 91 2.41 -23.28 36.18
C ALA A 91 1.12 -22.99 36.96
#